data_AF-A0A4Y2EV02-F1
#
_entry.id   AF-A0A4Y2EV02-F1
#
_cell.length_a   1.000
_cell.length_b   1.000
_cell.length_c   1.000
_cell.angle_alpha   90.00
_cell.angle_beta   90.00
_cell.angle_gamma   90.00
#
_symmetry.space_group_name_H-M   'P 1'
#
loop_
_entity.id
_entity.type
_entity.pdbx_description
1 polymer ?
#
loop_
_entity_poly.entity_id
_entity_poly.type
_entity_poly.pdbx_seq_one_letter_code
_entity_poly.pdbx_strand_id
1 'polypeptide(L)'
;MEKVNDVKSASFLCFYLPHHGVFQPEKTTKLRVVFNASSPTTSGSSLNDHLLKGIVKEDIFEIMTRFRKHKFAFTVVIQKMYCQILIDPAQRDLLRIIWKDREDADPVEFRLKKVTYGTASAPFLAIRTLKQLALDESSRCILASDVILQDMYMDDIVSGASGDLDTAKKLQSQLCIIKNGFCASKLHQTKPINHSCTIC
;
A
#
# COMPACT_ATOMS: atom_id res chain seq x y z
N MET A 1 -0.73 -13.39 7.12
CA MET A 1 -1.93 -14.18 6.74
C MET A 1 -2.53 -14.80 7.99
N GLU A 2 -3.76 -15.26 7.94
CA GLU A 2 -4.39 -16.09 8.99
C GLU A 2 -5.03 -17.32 8.37
N LYS A 3 -4.95 -18.45 9.08
CA LYS A 3 -5.58 -19.69 8.64
C LYS A 3 -7.10 -19.54 8.70
N VAL A 4 -7.79 -20.06 7.69
CA VAL A 4 -9.26 -20.14 7.72
C VAL A 4 -9.63 -21.35 8.55
N ASN A 5 -10.18 -21.13 9.75
CA ASN A 5 -10.60 -22.19 10.67
C ASN A 5 -12.12 -22.41 10.68
N ASP A 6 -12.88 -21.55 9.99
CA ASP A 6 -14.34 -21.53 10.08
C ASP A 6 -15.00 -22.49 9.07
N VAL A 7 -15.84 -23.40 9.57
CA VAL A 7 -16.84 -24.08 8.74
C VAL A 7 -17.90 -23.04 8.37
N LYS A 8 -17.79 -22.48 7.16
CA LYS A 8 -18.58 -21.38 6.59
C LYS A 8 -18.31 -20.01 7.25
N SER A 9 -17.50 -19.19 6.59
CA SER A 9 -17.52 -17.73 6.81
C SER A 9 -18.95 -17.22 6.57
N ALA A 10 -19.42 -16.33 7.43
CA ALA A 10 -20.71 -15.65 7.30
C ALA A 10 -20.81 -14.75 6.06
N SER A 11 -19.72 -14.53 5.31
CA SER A 11 -19.75 -13.83 4.03
C SER A 11 -20.06 -14.78 2.87
N PHE A 12 -21.14 -14.51 2.12
CA PHE A 12 -21.45 -15.23 0.88
C PHE A 12 -20.41 -15.02 -0.24
N LEU A 13 -19.49 -14.06 -0.09
CA LEU A 13 -18.52 -13.69 -1.12
C LEU A 13 -17.09 -14.01 -0.68
N CYS A 14 -16.45 -14.97 -1.34
CA CYS A 14 -15.03 -15.29 -1.17
C CYS A 14 -14.32 -15.35 -2.52
N PHE A 15 -13.02 -15.04 -2.52
CA PHE A 15 -12.17 -15.11 -3.71
C PHE A 15 -10.81 -15.70 -3.37
N TYR A 16 -10.36 -16.68 -4.16
CA TYR A 16 -9.04 -17.28 -4.02
C TYR A 16 -8.10 -16.70 -5.08
N LEU A 17 -7.06 -16.01 -4.62
CA LEU A 17 -6.01 -15.44 -5.45
C LEU A 17 -5.03 -16.54 -5.91
N PRO A 18 -4.93 -16.79 -7.23
CA PRO A 18 -3.83 -17.55 -7.76
C PRO A 18 -2.51 -16.89 -7.39
N HIS A 19 -1.52 -17.68 -7.04
CA HIS A 19 -0.19 -17.18 -6.73
C HIS A 19 0.90 -18.17 -7.11
N HIS A 20 2.08 -17.64 -7.34
CA HIS A 20 3.28 -18.42 -7.63
C HIS A 20 4.52 -17.75 -7.05
N GLY A 21 5.55 -18.55 -6.80
CA GLY A 21 6.87 -18.06 -6.40
C GLY A 21 7.68 -17.66 -7.63
N VAL A 22 8.29 -16.48 -7.59
CA VAL A 22 9.29 -16.03 -8.56
C VAL A 22 10.65 -16.02 -7.87
N PHE A 23 11.55 -16.86 -8.36
CA PHE A 23 12.93 -16.93 -7.94
C PHE A 23 13.84 -16.39 -9.06
N GLN A 24 14.73 -15.47 -8.72
CA GLN A 24 15.72 -14.92 -9.66
C GLN A 24 17.12 -15.27 -9.13
N PRO A 25 17.77 -16.32 -9.66
CA PRO A 25 19.04 -16.85 -9.12
C PRO A 25 20.18 -15.81 -9.12
N GLU A 26 20.18 -14.91 -10.10
CA GLU A 26 21.24 -13.90 -10.29
C GLU A 26 21.12 -12.70 -9.36
N LYS A 27 20.01 -12.58 -8.62
CA LYS A 27 19.82 -11.53 -7.61
C LYS A 27 19.80 -12.17 -6.23
N THR A 28 20.50 -11.57 -5.28
CA THR A 28 20.49 -11.97 -3.85
C THR A 28 19.12 -11.84 -3.16
N THR A 29 18.07 -11.47 -3.91
CA THR A 29 16.72 -11.29 -3.40
C THR A 29 16.05 -12.63 -3.09
N LYS A 30 15.51 -12.71 -1.87
CA LYS A 30 14.64 -13.80 -1.40
C LYS A 30 13.49 -14.08 -2.39
N LEU A 31 13.01 -15.33 -2.41
CA LEU A 31 11.81 -15.76 -3.12
C LEU A 31 10.68 -14.74 -2.92
N ARG A 32 10.08 -14.28 -4.03
CA ARG A 32 8.93 -13.39 -4.01
C ARG A 32 7.70 -14.15 -4.44
N VAL A 33 6.61 -14.03 -3.68
CA VAL A 33 5.30 -14.51 -4.13
C VAL A 33 4.73 -13.46 -5.09
N VAL A 34 3.97 -13.89 -6.09
CA VAL A 34 3.19 -13.03 -6.99
C VAL A 34 1.74 -13.45 -6.86
N PHE A 35 0.84 -12.53 -6.50
CA PHE A 35 -0.60 -12.76 -6.45
C PHE A 35 -1.24 -12.19 -7.72
N ASN A 36 -2.08 -12.97 -8.38
CA ASN A 36 -2.73 -12.55 -9.63
C ASN A 36 -4.22 -12.28 -9.43
N ALA A 37 -4.57 -11.03 -9.14
CA ALA A 37 -5.97 -10.60 -9.03
C ALA A 37 -6.63 -10.31 -10.38
N SER A 38 -5.91 -10.41 -11.50
CA SER A 38 -6.42 -10.27 -12.87
C SER A 38 -6.77 -11.62 -13.52
N SER A 39 -6.56 -12.74 -12.82
CA SER A 39 -6.95 -14.05 -13.34
C SER A 39 -8.47 -14.16 -13.37
N PRO A 40 -9.10 -14.48 -14.52
CA PRO A 40 -10.52 -14.74 -14.58
C PRO A 40 -10.91 -15.93 -13.72
N THR A 41 -12.10 -15.86 -13.13
CA THR A 41 -12.75 -16.97 -12.44
C THR A 41 -13.68 -17.73 -13.38
N THR A 42 -14.39 -18.75 -12.87
CA THR A 42 -15.46 -19.45 -13.61
C THR A 42 -16.58 -18.52 -14.08
N SER A 43 -16.72 -17.33 -13.48
CA SER A 43 -17.66 -16.30 -13.94
C SER A 43 -17.19 -15.52 -15.19
N GLY A 44 -15.95 -15.73 -15.64
CA GLY A 44 -15.34 -14.98 -16.75
C GLY A 44 -14.78 -13.61 -16.35
N SER A 45 -14.90 -13.20 -15.08
CA SER A 45 -14.36 -11.94 -14.54
C SER A 45 -13.31 -12.20 -13.46
N SER A 46 -12.39 -11.26 -13.28
CA SER A 46 -11.32 -11.26 -12.28
C SER A 46 -11.67 -10.37 -11.09
N LEU A 47 -10.93 -10.51 -9.97
CA LEU A 47 -11.13 -9.62 -8.82
C LEU A 47 -10.89 -8.15 -9.20
N ASN A 48 -9.89 -7.89 -10.03
CA ASN A 48 -9.54 -6.53 -10.46
C ASN A 48 -10.62 -5.85 -11.30
N ASP A 49 -11.51 -6.60 -11.94
CA ASP A 49 -12.65 -6.04 -12.68
C ASP A 49 -13.72 -5.47 -11.73
N HIS A 50 -13.77 -5.99 -10.50
CA HIS A 50 -14.74 -5.58 -9.46
C HIS A 50 -14.16 -4.60 -8.44
N LEU A 51 -12.85 -4.36 -8.46
CA LEU A 51 -12.19 -3.42 -7.55
C LEU A 51 -12.15 -2.01 -8.12
N LEU A 52 -12.52 -1.03 -7.29
CA LEU A 52 -12.28 0.38 -7.59
C LEU A 52 -10.78 0.67 -7.53
N LYS A 53 -10.19 1.03 -8.67
CA LYS A 53 -8.75 1.38 -8.78
C LYS A 53 -8.37 2.59 -7.92
N GLY A 54 -9.29 3.55 -7.79
CA GLY A 54 -9.01 4.85 -7.21
C GLY A 54 -8.14 5.72 -8.13
N ILE A 55 -7.92 6.96 -7.72
CA ILE A 55 -7.15 7.95 -8.48
C ILE A 55 -5.77 8.09 -7.86
N VAL A 56 -4.73 7.70 -8.60
CA VAL A 56 -3.34 8.01 -8.27
C VAL A 56 -2.89 9.14 -9.18
N LYS A 57 -2.78 10.35 -8.63
CA LYS A 57 -2.29 11.53 -9.32
C LYS A 57 -0.97 11.96 -8.69
N GLU A 58 0.10 11.66 -9.38
CA GLU A 58 1.47 12.07 -9.06
C GLU A 58 2.11 12.53 -10.37
N ASP A 59 2.50 13.80 -10.45
CA ASP A 59 3.16 14.34 -11.62
C ASP A 59 4.67 14.22 -11.42
N ILE A 60 5.25 13.19 -12.04
CA ILE A 60 6.70 12.94 -11.94
C ILE A 60 7.52 14.13 -12.46
N PHE A 61 7.03 14.88 -13.45
CA PHE A 61 7.75 16.04 -13.96
C PHE A 61 7.77 17.17 -12.94
N GLU A 62 6.63 17.43 -12.28
CA GLU A 62 6.51 18.43 -11.23
C GLU A 62 7.40 18.08 -10.03
N ILE A 63 7.37 16.82 -9.60
CA ILE A 63 8.18 16.26 -8.51
C ILE A 63 9.67 16.42 -8.82
N MET A 64 10.11 15.98 -10.01
CA MET A 64 11.51 16.07 -10.41
C MET A 64 11.98 17.52 -10.59
N THR A 65 11.08 18.43 -10.96
CA THR A 65 11.39 19.86 -11.06
C THR A 65 11.62 20.49 -9.69
N ARG A 66 10.82 20.15 -8.67
CA ARG A 66 11.07 20.56 -7.28
C ARG A 66 12.37 19.97 -6.76
N PHE A 67 12.56 18.66 -6.95
CA PHE A 67 13.75 17.94 -6.50
C PHE A 67 15.07 18.61 -6.95
N ARG A 68 15.14 19.03 -8.22
CA ARG A 68 16.32 19.69 -8.81
C ARG A 68 16.64 21.07 -8.21
N LYS A 69 15.71 21.71 -7.49
CA LYS A 69 15.93 23.02 -6.85
C LYS A 69 16.61 22.91 -5.48
N HIS A 70 16.78 21.70 -4.93
CA HIS A 70 17.40 21.50 -3.63
C HIS A 70 18.91 21.54 -3.71
N LYS A 71 19.52 22.30 -2.80
CA LYS A 71 20.97 22.31 -2.59
C LYS A 71 21.44 21.03 -1.90
N PHE A 72 20.63 20.49 -0.99
CA PHE A 72 20.83 19.23 -0.31
C PHE A 72 19.65 18.31 -0.65
N ALA A 73 19.88 17.34 -1.53
CA ALA A 73 18.84 16.45 -2.06
C ALA A 73 19.04 15.01 -1.56
N PHE A 74 17.95 14.28 -1.32
CA PHE A 74 17.98 12.89 -0.91
C PHE A 74 16.72 12.14 -1.36
N THR A 75 16.80 10.81 -1.31
CA THR A 75 15.67 9.93 -1.62
C THR A 75 15.36 9.03 -0.43
N VAL A 76 14.08 8.73 -0.22
CA VAL A 76 13.61 7.83 0.84
C VAL A 76 12.63 6.84 0.23
N VAL A 77 12.88 5.54 0.47
CA VAL A 77 12.00 4.46 0.01
C VAL A 77 11.17 3.92 1.17
N ILE A 78 9.87 3.77 0.94
CA ILE A 78 8.93 3.17 1.90
C ILE A 78 8.85 1.67 1.64
N GLN A 79 9.80 0.97 2.24
CA GLN A 79 9.94 -0.47 2.08
C GLN A 79 8.66 -1.22 2.43
N LYS A 80 8.20 -2.03 1.47
CA LYS A 80 6.98 -2.85 1.58
C LYS A 80 5.74 -2.02 1.92
N MET A 81 5.59 -0.85 1.30
CA MET A 81 4.52 0.12 1.56
C MET A 81 3.13 -0.54 1.69
N TYR A 82 2.72 -1.34 0.69
CA TYR A 82 1.45 -2.07 0.70
C TYR A 82 1.29 -2.99 1.92
N CYS A 83 2.36 -3.68 2.29
CA CYS A 83 2.35 -4.61 3.42
C CYS A 83 2.31 -3.92 4.78
N GLN A 84 2.35 -2.59 4.87
CA GLN A 84 2.19 -1.88 6.13
C GLN A 84 0.71 -1.64 6.47
N ILE A 85 -0.19 -1.81 5.51
CA ILE A 85 -1.60 -1.46 5.66
C ILE A 85 -2.43 -2.72 5.88
N LEU A 86 -3.16 -2.77 7.00
CA LEU A 86 -4.12 -3.83 7.27
C LEU A 86 -5.42 -3.61 6.49
N ILE A 87 -5.93 -4.69 5.91
CA ILE A 87 -7.24 -4.76 5.27
C ILE A 87 -8.31 -4.98 6.34
N ASP A 88 -9.46 -4.31 6.13
CA ASP A 88 -10.66 -4.49 6.92
C ASP A 88 -11.01 -5.98 7.04
N PRO A 89 -11.18 -6.53 8.27
CA PRO A 89 -11.56 -7.92 8.47
C PRO A 89 -12.71 -8.41 7.57
N ALA A 90 -13.71 -7.57 7.29
CA ALA A 90 -14.87 -7.91 6.46
C ALA A 90 -14.52 -8.15 4.98
N GLN A 91 -13.37 -7.65 4.50
CA GLN A 91 -12.94 -7.78 3.11
C GLN A 91 -11.86 -8.85 2.89
N ARG A 92 -11.31 -9.44 3.96
CA ARG A 92 -10.19 -10.39 3.85
C ARG A 92 -10.56 -11.69 3.13
N ASP A 93 -11.84 -12.03 3.09
CA ASP A 93 -12.34 -13.18 2.34
C ASP A 93 -12.23 -13.01 0.81
N LEU A 94 -11.99 -11.80 0.31
CA LEU A 94 -11.67 -11.53 -1.08
C LEU A 94 -10.18 -11.75 -1.41
N LEU A 95 -9.35 -11.98 -0.40
CA LEU A 95 -7.90 -12.15 -0.53
C LEU A 95 -7.46 -13.50 0.04
N ARG A 96 -8.23 -14.57 -0.22
CA ARG A 96 -7.85 -15.93 0.19
C ARG A 96 -6.78 -16.50 -0.72
N ILE A 97 -5.99 -17.42 -0.19
CA ILE A 97 -5.01 -18.21 -0.93
C ILE A 97 -5.05 -19.66 -0.45
N ILE A 98 -4.63 -20.58 -1.31
CA ILE A 98 -4.40 -21.98 -0.96
C ILE A 98 -2.89 -22.22 -0.84
N TRP A 99 -2.43 -22.63 0.33
CA TRP A 99 -1.01 -22.85 0.58
C TRP A 99 -0.72 -24.33 0.87
N LYS A 100 0.40 -24.82 0.36
CA LYS A 100 0.94 -26.16 0.65
C LYS A 100 2.38 -26.01 1.13
N ASP A 101 2.67 -26.50 2.33
CA ASP A 101 4.04 -26.47 2.87
C ASP A 101 4.95 -27.49 2.18
N ARG A 102 4.38 -28.61 1.72
CA ARG A 102 5.04 -29.68 1.00
C ARG A 102 4.13 -30.20 -0.10
N GLU A 103 4.72 -30.89 -1.08
CA GLU A 103 3.98 -31.40 -2.23
C GLU A 103 2.92 -32.44 -1.84
N ASP A 104 3.18 -33.23 -0.81
CA ASP A 104 2.35 -34.28 -0.23
C ASP A 104 1.39 -33.80 0.86
N ALA A 105 1.55 -32.57 1.36
CA ALA A 105 0.69 -32.01 2.40
C ALA A 105 -0.68 -31.61 1.84
N ASP A 106 -1.72 -31.72 2.68
CA ASP A 106 -3.04 -31.20 2.32
C ASP A 106 -3.02 -29.67 2.15
N PRO A 107 -3.72 -29.14 1.13
CA PRO A 107 -3.84 -27.70 0.94
C PRO A 107 -4.55 -27.03 2.11
N VAL A 108 -3.99 -25.92 2.58
CA VAL A 108 -4.53 -25.12 3.67
C VAL A 108 -4.96 -23.75 3.18
N GLU A 109 -6.15 -23.32 3.58
CA GLU A 109 -6.67 -22.00 3.27
C GLU A 109 -6.12 -20.91 4.20
N PHE A 110 -5.71 -19.79 3.61
CA PHE A 110 -5.31 -18.60 4.35
C PHE A 110 -6.00 -17.36 3.81
N ARG A 111 -6.28 -16.39 4.69
CA ARG A 111 -6.69 -15.02 4.35
C ARG A 111 -5.49 -14.08 4.47
N LEU A 112 -5.24 -13.26 3.45
CA LEU A 112 -4.26 -12.19 3.54
C LEU A 112 -4.82 -11.04 4.40
N LYS A 113 -3.97 -10.48 5.26
CA LYS A 113 -4.36 -9.42 6.22
C LYS A 113 -4.07 -8.01 5.74
N LYS A 114 -3.27 -7.88 4.69
CA LYS A 114 -2.60 -6.64 4.30
C LYS A 114 -2.90 -6.34 2.84
N VAL A 115 -2.80 -5.07 2.46
CA VAL A 115 -2.93 -4.67 1.05
C VAL A 115 -1.94 -5.50 0.24
N THR A 116 -2.46 -6.18 -0.78
CA THR A 116 -1.74 -7.19 -1.54
C THR A 116 -1.42 -6.64 -2.93
N TYR A 117 -0.15 -6.73 -3.32
CA TYR A 117 0.28 -6.35 -4.66
C TYR A 117 -0.46 -7.17 -5.73
N GLY A 118 -0.66 -6.59 -6.90
CA GLY A 118 -1.44 -7.21 -7.98
C GLY A 118 -2.93 -6.90 -7.92
N THR A 119 -3.45 -6.37 -6.80
CA THR A 119 -4.82 -5.82 -6.75
C THR A 119 -4.86 -4.41 -7.34
N ALA A 120 -5.92 -4.10 -8.09
CA ALA A 120 -6.03 -2.85 -8.85
C ALA A 120 -6.12 -1.60 -7.96
N SER A 121 -6.62 -1.74 -6.74
CA SER A 121 -6.75 -0.67 -5.75
C SER A 121 -5.51 -0.45 -4.88
N ALA A 122 -4.52 -1.35 -4.90
CA ALA A 122 -3.38 -1.30 -3.99
C ALA A 122 -2.58 0.02 -4.06
N PRO A 123 -2.24 0.57 -5.24
CA PRO A 123 -1.55 1.86 -5.34
C PRO A 123 -2.31 2.99 -4.66
N PHE A 124 -3.59 3.14 -4.97
CA PHE A 124 -4.44 4.16 -4.38
C PHE A 124 -4.53 4.01 -2.85
N LEU A 125 -4.81 2.80 -2.36
CA LEU A 125 -4.93 2.54 -0.93
C LEU A 125 -3.65 2.92 -0.18
N ALA A 126 -2.48 2.61 -0.75
CA ALA A 126 -1.22 2.94 -0.11
C ALA A 126 -0.94 4.43 -0.06
N ILE A 127 -1.03 5.10 -1.20
CA ILE A 127 -0.76 6.54 -1.31
C ILE A 127 -1.77 7.32 -0.47
N ARG A 128 -3.07 6.98 -0.55
CA ARG A 128 -4.12 7.69 0.21
C ARG A 128 -3.96 7.53 1.71
N THR A 129 -3.57 6.33 2.19
CA THR A 129 -3.32 6.07 3.61
C THR A 129 -2.14 6.89 4.10
N LEU A 130 -1.06 6.93 3.32
CA LEU A 130 0.14 7.67 3.70
C LEU A 130 -0.08 9.19 3.67
N LYS A 131 -0.80 9.70 2.67
CA LYS A 131 -1.23 11.11 2.65
C LYS A 131 -2.15 11.44 3.83
N GLN A 132 -3.04 10.53 4.25
CA GLN A 132 -3.84 10.74 5.46
C GLN A 132 -2.95 10.85 6.70
N LEU A 133 -2.01 9.92 6.85
CA LEU A 133 -1.09 9.91 7.99
C LEU A 133 -0.26 11.20 8.05
N ALA A 134 0.20 11.70 6.89
CA ALA A 134 0.90 12.99 6.83
C ALA A 134 0.01 14.16 7.29
N LEU A 135 -1.28 14.17 6.96
CA LEU A 135 -2.21 15.18 7.45
C LEU A 135 -2.43 15.06 8.96
N ASP A 136 -2.63 13.83 9.47
CA ASP A 136 -2.85 13.57 10.89
C ASP A 136 -1.62 13.95 11.74
N GLU A 137 -0.42 13.77 11.20
CA GLU A 137 0.87 14.08 11.85
C GLU A 137 1.39 15.49 11.55
N SER A 138 0.65 16.30 10.80
CA SER A 138 1.11 17.63 10.33
C SER A 138 1.56 18.56 11.44
N SER A 139 0.93 18.51 12.62
CA SER A 139 1.32 19.33 13.77
C SER A 139 2.69 18.96 14.35
N ARG A 140 3.07 17.68 14.28
CA ARG A 140 4.33 17.15 14.81
C ARG A 140 5.44 17.10 13.76
N CYS A 141 5.07 16.88 12.49
CA CYS A 141 5.97 16.56 11.40
C CYS A 141 5.74 17.46 10.17
N ILE A 142 5.60 18.77 10.40
CA ILE A 142 5.27 19.78 9.38
C ILE A 142 6.05 19.62 8.06
N LEU A 143 7.39 19.50 8.13
CA LEU A 143 8.23 19.40 6.93
C LEU A 143 7.98 18.09 6.17
N ALA A 144 7.88 16.97 6.88
CA ALA A 144 7.64 15.68 6.27
C ALA A 144 6.23 15.57 5.69
N SER A 145 5.24 16.22 6.32
CA SER A 145 3.87 16.23 5.84
C SER A 145 3.75 16.93 4.49
N ASP A 146 4.35 18.12 4.34
CA ASP A 146 4.36 18.85 3.06
C ASP A 146 5.05 18.02 1.95
N VAL A 147 6.21 17.44 2.28
CA VAL A 147 6.98 16.60 1.35
C VAL A 147 6.21 15.35 0.95
N ILE A 148 5.53 14.66 1.86
CA ILE A 148 4.72 13.47 1.52
C ILE A 148 3.54 13.83 0.60
N LEU A 149 2.96 15.02 0.77
CA LEU A 149 1.83 15.45 -0.04
C LEU A 149 2.25 15.83 -1.48
N GLN A 150 3.47 16.34 -1.66
CA GLN A 150 3.93 16.95 -2.92
C GLN A 150 5.03 16.18 -3.65
N ASP A 151 5.94 15.50 -2.94
CA ASP A 151 7.20 14.96 -3.49
C ASP A 151 7.26 13.42 -3.45
N MET A 152 6.08 12.80 -3.37
CA MET A 152 5.93 11.35 -3.40
C MET A 152 5.62 10.87 -4.81
N TYR A 153 6.33 9.82 -5.22
CA TYR A 153 6.04 9.05 -6.41
C TYR A 153 6.01 7.57 -6.04
N MET A 154 4.82 6.97 -6.01
CA MET A 154 4.59 5.60 -5.57
C MET A 154 5.18 5.35 -4.16
N ASP A 155 6.22 4.53 -4.04
CA ASP A 155 6.91 4.21 -2.79
C ASP A 155 8.17 5.04 -2.54
N ASP A 156 8.51 5.95 -3.46
CA ASP A 156 9.67 6.83 -3.38
C ASP A 156 9.28 8.25 -2.97
N ILE A 157 10.07 8.83 -2.07
CA ILE A 157 10.05 10.26 -1.74
C ILE A 157 11.36 10.84 -2.25
N VAL A 158 11.27 11.86 -3.11
CA VAL A 158 12.43 12.53 -3.71
C VAL A 158 12.39 14.01 -3.38
N SER A 159 13.14 14.43 -2.36
CA SER A 159 13.04 15.79 -1.82
C SER A 159 14.36 16.27 -1.23
N GLY A 160 14.35 17.40 -0.53
CA GLY A 160 15.56 18.01 -0.02
C GLY A 160 15.32 19.34 0.67
N ALA A 161 16.41 20.07 0.90
CA ALA A 161 16.39 21.43 1.40
C ALA A 161 17.29 22.34 0.55
N SER A 162 16.85 23.58 0.32
CA SER A 162 17.62 24.56 -0.46
C SER A 162 18.43 25.52 0.41
N GLY A 163 18.06 25.70 1.68
CA GLY A 163 18.75 26.60 2.63
C GLY A 163 20.03 25.97 3.20
N ASP A 164 19.86 25.09 4.18
CA ASP A 164 20.94 24.52 4.98
C ASP A 164 20.80 22.99 5.19
N LEU A 165 21.89 22.38 5.65
CA LEU A 165 21.99 20.94 5.86
C LEU A 165 21.17 20.46 7.08
N ASP A 166 20.98 21.29 8.11
CA ASP A 166 20.28 20.91 9.32
C ASP A 166 18.77 20.81 9.07
N THR A 167 18.21 21.68 8.22
CA THR A 167 16.85 21.54 7.70
C THR A 167 16.66 20.22 6.96
N ALA A 168 17.60 19.82 6.11
CA ALA A 168 17.54 18.52 5.41
C ALA A 168 17.56 17.33 6.40
N LYS A 169 18.43 17.37 7.41
CA LYS A 169 18.48 16.34 8.47
C LYS A 169 17.21 16.28 9.31
N LYS A 170 16.62 17.45 9.63
CA LYS A 170 15.36 17.54 10.37
C LYS A 170 14.21 16.93 9.57
N LEU A 171 14.14 17.23 8.27
CA LEU A 171 13.17 16.62 7.37
C LEU A 171 13.33 15.09 7.32
N GLN A 172 14.55 14.56 7.17
CA GLN A 172 14.79 13.11 7.23
C GLN A 172 14.32 12.49 8.54
N SER A 173 14.58 13.16 9.67
CA SER A 173 14.12 12.70 10.99
C SER A 173 12.60 12.65 11.08
N GLN A 174 11.89 13.66 10.57
CA GLN A 174 10.43 13.66 10.55
C GLN A 174 9.85 12.59 9.61
N LEU A 175 10.45 12.36 8.44
CA LEU A 175 10.06 11.28 7.53
C LEU A 175 10.20 9.91 8.19
N CYS A 176 11.24 9.69 8.99
CA CYS A 176 11.39 8.47 9.79
C CYS A 176 10.26 8.27 10.80
N ILE A 177 9.80 9.34 11.47
CA ILE A 177 8.68 9.28 12.42
C ILE A 177 7.40 8.84 11.70
N ILE A 178 7.05 9.49 10.58
CA ILE A 178 5.84 9.16 9.83
C ILE A 178 5.94 7.74 9.27
N LYS A 179 7.08 7.33 8.72
CA LYS A 179 7.29 5.95 8.22
C LYS A 179 7.07 4.91 9.33
N ASN A 180 7.52 5.18 10.55
CA ASN A 180 7.30 4.27 11.68
C ASN A 180 5.82 4.20 12.07
N GLY A 181 5.09 5.32 12.03
CA GLY A 181 3.63 5.34 12.21
C GLY A 181 2.89 4.59 11.09
N PHE A 182 3.40 4.68 9.86
CA PHE A 182 2.81 4.00 8.70
C PHE A 182 2.88 2.47 8.84
N CYS A 183 3.99 1.94 9.36
CA CYS A 183 4.12 0.51 9.71
C CYS A 183 3.05 0.00 10.71
N ALA A 184 2.39 0.90 11.44
CA ALA A 184 1.33 0.56 12.42
C ALA A 184 -0.10 0.84 11.91
N SER A 185 -0.28 1.27 10.65
CA SER A 185 -1.56 1.79 10.15
C SER A 185 -2.59 0.70 9.80
N LYS A 186 -3.86 0.96 10.14
CA LYS A 186 -5.05 0.14 9.78
C LYS A 186 -5.93 0.93 8.82
N LEU A 187 -6.33 0.32 7.70
CA LEU A 187 -7.33 0.91 6.83
C LEU A 187 -8.71 0.77 7.50
N HIS A 188 -9.35 1.88 7.83
CA HIS A 188 -10.78 1.91 8.09
C HIS A 188 -11.47 2.22 6.77
N GLN A 189 -12.45 1.39 6.40
CA GLN A 189 -13.20 1.47 5.16
C GLN A 189 -13.55 2.93 4.79
N THR A 190 -13.21 3.34 3.57
CA THR A 190 -13.75 4.59 3.02
C THR A 190 -15.26 4.43 2.96
N LYS A 191 -15.99 5.01 3.91
CA LYS A 191 -17.42 5.20 3.77
C LYS A 191 -17.65 5.88 2.41
N PRO A 192 -18.63 5.44 1.61
CA PRO A 192 -18.98 6.17 0.40
C PRO A 192 -19.21 7.63 0.79
N ILE A 193 -18.54 8.53 0.07
CA ILE A 193 -18.81 9.96 0.15
C ILE A 193 -20.24 10.11 -0.33
N ASN A 194 -21.19 10.11 0.60
CA ASN A 194 -22.55 10.56 0.32
C ASN A 194 -22.39 12.04 -0.05
N HIS A 195 -22.63 12.33 -1.32
CA HIS A 195 -22.87 13.68 -1.78
C HIS A 195 -24.13 14.21 -1.08
N SER A 196 -23.93 14.88 0.05
CA SER A 196 -24.87 15.87 0.55
C SER A 196 -24.06 17.12 0.86
N CYS A 197 -23.95 17.93 -0.18
CA CYS A 197 -23.68 19.35 -0.08
C CYS A 197 -24.73 19.95 0.87
N THR A 198 -24.31 20.49 2.00
CA THR A 198 -25.11 21.50 2.69
C THR A 198 -24.19 22.66 3.03
N ILE A 199 -24.39 23.71 2.25
CA ILE A 199 -23.96 25.07 2.52
C ILE A 199 -24.62 25.51 3.84
N CYS A 200 -23.79 25.89 4.81
CA CYS A 200 -23.93 27.01 5.76
C CYS A 200 -22.80 26.90 6.79
#